data_AF-A0A533YZR9-F1
#
_entry.id   AF-A0A533YZR9-F1
#
_cell.length_a   1.000
_cell.length_b   1.000
_cell.length_c   1.000
_cell.angle_alpha   90.00
_cell.angle_beta   90.00
_cell.angle_gamma   90.00
#
_symmetry.space_group_name_H-M   'P 1'
#
loop_
_entity.id
_entity.type
_entity.pdbx_description
1 polymer ?
#
loop_
_entity_poly.entity_id
_entity_poly.type
_entity_poly.pdbx_seq_one_letter_code
_entity_poly.pdbx_strand_id
1 'polypeptide(L)'
;MDIEIAAIVIVLLVVTAFAVIPTGEPKPIEDPASKQLKMPRELLVPSDENEMMMIKSLLESEGIPYHVHNDNFGTLYPGPGNFALNERAIFVDESDYEAASALIREGKQE
;
A
#
# COMPACT_ATOMS: atom_id res chain seq x y z
N MET A 1 41.17 -9.60 -39.93
CA MET A 1 41.71 -8.70 -38.88
C MET A 1 40.80 -7.51 -38.64
N ASP A 2 40.04 -7.03 -39.64
CA ASP A 2 39.20 -5.82 -39.52
C ASP A 2 37.93 -5.96 -38.68
N ILE A 3 37.34 -7.17 -38.60
CA ILE A 3 36.08 -7.40 -37.88
C ILE A 3 36.27 -7.38 -36.35
N GLU A 4 37.38 -7.92 -35.85
CA GLU A 4 37.68 -7.92 -34.40
C GLU A 4 37.92 -6.51 -33.87
N ILE A 5 38.59 -5.67 -34.66
CA ILE A 5 38.83 -4.27 -34.31
C ILE A 5 37.52 -3.49 -34.30
N ALA A 6 36.64 -3.71 -35.29
CA ALA A 6 35.32 -3.07 -35.33
C ALA A 6 34.44 -3.45 -34.13
N ALA A 7 34.45 -4.72 -33.73
CA ALA A 7 33.71 -5.18 -32.55
C ALA A 7 34.20 -4.52 -31.25
N ILE A 8 35.53 -4.40 -31.08
CA ILE A 8 36.12 -3.74 -29.91
C ILE A 8 35.74 -2.26 -29.87
N VAL A 9 35.80 -1.55 -31.01
CA VAL A 9 35.44 -0.13 -31.08
C VAL A 9 33.96 0.10 -30.76
N ILE A 10 33.07 -0.77 -31.23
CA ILE A 10 31.63 -0.69 -30.91
C ILE A 10 31.39 -0.91 -29.42
N VAL A 11 32.02 -1.92 -28.83
CA VAL A 11 31.91 -2.19 -27.38
C VAL A 11 32.44 -0.99 -26.58
N LEU A 12 33.56 -0.41 -26.98
CA LEU A 12 34.15 0.76 -26.30
C LEU A 12 33.23 1.99 -26.39
N LEU A 13 32.61 2.23 -27.54
CA LEU A 13 31.65 3.32 -27.73
C LEU A 13 30.39 3.13 -26.88
N VAL A 14 29.87 1.90 -26.78
CA VAL A 14 28.69 1.62 -25.94
C VAL A 14 29.03 1.81 -24.46
N VAL A 15 30.17 1.30 -23.99
CA VAL A 15 30.59 1.43 -22.58
C VAL A 15 30.82 2.90 -22.20
N THR A 16 31.45 3.67 -23.08
CA THR A 16 31.70 5.09 -22.83
C THR A 16 30.43 5.94 -22.88
N ALA A 17 29.45 5.59 -23.74
CA ALA A 17 28.16 6.27 -23.79
C ALA A 17 27.33 6.08 -22.50
N PHE A 18 27.38 4.91 -21.85
CA PHE A 18 26.68 4.67 -20.58
C PHE A 18 27.40 5.28 -19.36
N ALA A 19 28.71 5.45 -19.42
CA ALA A 19 29.48 6.05 -18.32
C ALA A 19 29.29 7.57 -18.19
N VAL A 20 28.71 8.22 -19.20
CA VAL A 20 28.41 9.67 -19.21
C VAL A 20 26.90 9.90 -19.04
N ILE A 21 26.25 9.16 -18.15
CA ILE A 21 24.98 9.65 -17.58
C ILE A 21 25.40 10.75 -16.60
N PRO A 22 25.07 12.04 -16.84
CA PRO A 22 25.34 13.07 -15.86
C PRO A 22 24.57 12.72 -14.59
N THR A 23 25.30 12.29 -13.57
CA THR A 23 24.78 12.14 -12.21
C THR A 23 24.57 13.54 -11.65
N GLY A 24 23.55 14.24 -12.16
CA GLY A 24 22.95 15.32 -11.41
C GLY A 24 22.50 14.72 -10.08
N GLU A 25 22.82 15.36 -8.97
CA GLU A 25 22.23 14.98 -7.70
C GLU A 25 20.70 14.92 -7.90
N PRO A 26 20.03 13.84 -7.47
CA PRO A 26 18.59 13.76 -7.59
C PRO A 26 18.03 14.97 -6.86
N LYS A 27 17.43 15.91 -7.61
CA LYS A 27 16.70 17.02 -6.99
C LYS A 27 15.65 16.38 -6.08
N PRO A 28 15.51 16.83 -4.83
CA PRO A 28 14.41 16.41 -3.98
C PRO A 28 13.13 16.56 -4.81
N ILE A 29 12.39 15.47 -4.98
CA ILE A 29 11.04 15.57 -5.52
C ILE A 29 10.28 16.33 -4.44
N GLU A 30 10.09 17.64 -4.64
CA GLU A 30 9.13 18.41 -3.86
C GLU A 30 7.75 17.89 -4.23
N ASP A 31 7.38 16.77 -3.62
CA ASP A 31 6.06 16.19 -3.77
C ASP A 31 5.09 17.06 -2.96
N PRO A 32 4.15 17.80 -3.59
CA PRO A 32 3.14 18.53 -2.84
C PRO A 32 2.23 17.60 -2.00
N ALA A 33 2.25 16.28 -2.24
CA ALA A 33 1.61 15.26 -1.42
C ALA A 33 2.41 14.87 -0.16
N SER A 34 3.64 15.35 0.01
CA SER A 34 4.37 15.29 1.28
C SER A 34 3.78 16.21 2.36
N LYS A 35 2.71 16.96 2.04
CA LYS A 35 1.78 17.54 3.02
C LYS A 35 1.28 16.43 3.94
N GLN A 36 1.91 16.30 5.12
CA GLN A 36 1.52 15.46 6.25
C GLN A 36 0.68 14.25 5.83
N LEU A 37 1.34 13.15 5.49
CA LEU A 37 0.68 11.85 5.46
C LEU A 37 0.02 11.64 6.84
N LYS A 38 -1.28 11.93 6.93
CA LYS A 38 -2.15 11.41 7.98
C LYS A 38 -2.14 9.91 7.75
N MET A 39 -1.28 9.22 8.49
CA MET A 39 -1.13 7.78 8.33
C MET A 39 -2.42 7.15 8.85
N PRO A 40 -3.18 6.46 7.99
CA PRO A 40 -4.36 5.77 8.46
C PRO A 40 -3.93 4.66 9.42
N ARG A 41 -4.68 4.49 10.50
CA ARG A 41 -4.39 3.53 11.56
C ARG A 41 -5.24 2.28 11.39
N GLU A 42 -4.61 1.14 11.59
CA GLU A 42 -5.29 -0.15 11.57
C GLU A 42 -6.29 -0.21 12.71
N LEU A 43 -7.56 -0.42 12.36
CA LEU A 43 -8.67 -0.54 13.29
C LEU A 43 -8.77 -1.97 13.81
N LEU A 44 -8.83 -2.94 12.89
CA LEU A 44 -8.84 -4.38 13.17
C LEU A 44 -8.66 -5.21 11.90
N VAL A 45 -8.43 -6.50 12.11
CA VAL A 45 -8.54 -7.57 11.12
C VAL A 45 -9.85 -8.35 11.38
N PRO A 46 -10.82 -8.35 10.46
CA PRO A 46 -12.04 -9.15 10.62
C PRO A 46 -11.73 -10.66 10.50
N SER A 47 -12.44 -11.46 11.28
CA SER A 47 -12.28 -12.93 11.32
C SER A 47 -12.90 -13.60 10.10
N ASP A 48 -13.98 -13.03 9.57
CA ASP A 48 -14.71 -13.53 8.41
C ASP A 48 -15.43 -12.41 7.63
N GLU A 49 -16.10 -12.78 6.53
CA GLU A 49 -16.82 -11.83 5.67
C GLU A 49 -18.06 -11.22 6.36
N ASN A 50 -18.72 -11.95 7.26
CA ASN A 50 -19.89 -11.43 7.95
C ASN A 50 -19.47 -10.32 8.93
N GLU A 51 -18.39 -10.55 9.68
CA GLU A 51 -17.79 -9.53 10.55
C GLU A 51 -17.31 -8.32 9.73
N MET A 52 -16.68 -8.55 8.58
CA MET A 52 -16.29 -7.47 7.66
C MET A 52 -17.49 -6.64 7.22
N MET A 53 -18.58 -7.27 6.76
CA MET A 53 -19.80 -6.56 6.32
C MET A 53 -20.46 -5.79 7.46
N MET A 54 -20.52 -6.38 8.66
CA MET A 54 -21.08 -5.72 9.84
C MET A 54 -20.30 -4.45 10.18
N ILE A 55 -18.98 -4.54 10.22
CA ILE A 55 -18.11 -3.40 10.58
C ILE A 55 -18.17 -2.31 9.51
N LYS A 56 -18.12 -2.68 8.22
CA LYS A 56 -18.34 -1.73 7.11
C LYS A 56 -19.67 -0.97 7.30
N SER A 57 -20.75 -1.68 7.56
CA SER A 57 -22.08 -1.07 7.75
C SER A 57 -22.14 -0.11 8.94
N LEU A 58 -21.50 -0.45 10.06
CA LEU A 58 -21.43 0.42 11.25
C LEU A 58 -20.69 1.73 10.91
N LEU A 59 -19.50 1.62 10.31
CA LEU A 59 -18.70 2.78 9.93
C LEU A 59 -19.43 3.65 8.89
N GLU A 60 -20.11 3.03 7.92
CA GLU A 60 -20.96 3.74 6.95
C GLU A 60 -22.13 4.47 7.63
N SER A 61 -22.77 3.86 8.62
CA SER A 61 -23.91 4.47 9.33
C SER A 61 -23.53 5.72 10.14
N GLU A 62 -22.33 5.73 10.71
CA GLU A 62 -21.78 6.87 11.46
C GLU A 62 -21.03 7.87 10.56
N GLY A 63 -20.93 7.59 9.26
CA GLY A 63 -20.23 8.45 8.30
C GLY A 63 -18.71 8.49 8.51
N ILE A 64 -18.13 7.44 9.11
CA ILE A 64 -16.68 7.33 9.35
C ILE A 64 -16.00 6.80 8.08
N PRO A 65 -15.12 7.59 7.44
CA PRO A 65 -14.38 7.11 6.27
C PRO A 65 -13.41 5.99 6.64
N TYR A 66 -13.40 4.92 5.85
CA TYR A 66 -12.48 3.80 6.05
C TYR A 66 -11.90 3.29 4.74
N HIS A 67 -10.81 2.53 4.86
CA HIS A 67 -10.14 1.83 3.78
C HIS A 67 -9.92 0.37 4.17
N VAL A 68 -10.12 -0.56 3.24
CA VAL A 68 -9.84 -1.98 3.47
C VAL A 68 -8.62 -2.41 2.69
N HIS A 69 -7.57 -2.78 3.42
CA HIS A 69 -6.40 -3.41 2.83
C HIS A 69 -6.76 -4.79 2.29
N ASN A 70 -6.25 -5.13 1.10
CA ASN A 70 -6.48 -6.40 0.42
C ASN A 70 -7.95 -6.80 0.19
N ASP A 71 -8.89 -5.84 0.11
CA ASP A 71 -10.33 -6.15 -0.01
C ASP A 71 -10.64 -7.10 -1.19
N ASN A 72 -9.98 -6.87 -2.33
CA ASN A 72 -10.17 -7.68 -3.53
C ASN A 72 -9.21 -8.87 -3.63
N PHE A 73 -7.98 -8.76 -3.13
CA PHE A 73 -6.98 -9.83 -3.28
C PHE A 73 -7.21 -10.95 -2.25
N GLY A 74 -7.54 -10.60 -1.02
CA GLY A 74 -7.82 -11.56 0.05
C GLY A 74 -9.08 -12.40 -0.20
N THR A 75 -10.00 -11.94 -1.06
CA THR A 75 -11.21 -12.71 -1.44
C THR A 75 -10.96 -13.73 -2.55
N LEU A 76 -9.90 -13.58 -3.35
CA LEU A 76 -9.56 -14.51 -4.44
C LEU A 76 -8.96 -15.83 -3.95
N TYR A 77 -8.29 -15.80 -2.80
CA TYR A 77 -7.63 -16.97 -2.21
C TYR A 77 -8.07 -17.13 -0.75
N PRO A 78 -9.30 -17.64 -0.52
CA PRO A 78 -9.79 -17.95 0.82
C PRO A 78 -9.04 -19.18 1.35
N GLY A 79 -7.87 -18.94 1.93
CA GLY A 79 -7.06 -19.92 2.66
C GLY A 79 -6.90 -19.49 4.11
N PRO A 80 -6.24 -20.32 4.96
CA PRO A 80 -5.93 -19.91 6.33
C PRO A 80 -5.20 -18.55 6.30
N GLY A 81 -5.76 -17.55 7.00
CA GLY A 81 -5.30 -16.16 7.04
C GLY A 81 -3.91 -15.94 7.66
N ASN A 82 -3.14 -17.01 7.84
CA ASN A 82 -1.85 -17.04 8.51
C ASN A 82 -0.73 -16.43 7.63
N PHE A 83 -1.05 -16.03 6.40
CA PHE A 83 -0.14 -15.29 5.53
C PHE A 83 -0.51 -13.81 5.60
N ALA A 84 0.29 -13.04 6.33
CA ALA A 84 0.17 -11.58 6.48
C ALA A 84 -0.01 -10.82 5.14
N LEU A 85 0.41 -11.42 4.02
CA LEU A 85 0.27 -10.86 2.68
C LEU A 85 -1.17 -10.85 2.14
N ASN A 86 -2.06 -11.70 2.67
CA ASN A 86 -3.47 -11.81 2.25
C ASN A 86 -4.43 -11.30 3.33
N GLU A 87 -3.90 -10.82 4.45
CA GLU A 87 -4.71 -10.35 5.57
C GLU A 87 -5.50 -9.12 5.13
N ARG A 88 -6.81 -9.14 5.44
CA ARG A 88 -7.71 -8.04 5.17
C ARG A 88 -7.89 -7.26 6.46
N ALA A 89 -7.46 -6.01 6.44
CA ALA A 89 -7.50 -5.14 7.60
C ALA A 89 -8.24 -3.85 7.26
N ILE A 90 -9.05 -3.38 8.20
CA ILE A 90 -9.78 -2.12 8.07
C ILE A 90 -8.93 -1.03 8.70
N PHE A 91 -8.80 0.10 7.99
CA PHE A 91 -8.06 1.27 8.41
C PHE A 91 -8.98 2.50 8.42
N VAL A 92 -8.71 3.41 9.35
CA VAL A 92 -9.41 4.70 9.49
C VAL A 92 -8.38 5.83 9.68
N ASP A 93 -8.78 7.09 9.50
CA ASP A 93 -7.92 8.22 9.87
C ASP A 93 -7.63 8.19 11.38
N GLU A 94 -6.43 8.61 11.78
CA GLU A 94 -6.07 8.71 13.21
C GLU A 94 -7.07 9.55 14.01
N SER A 95 -7.68 10.57 13.41
CA SER A 95 -8.69 11.40 14.09
C SER A 95 -9.97 10.64 14.44
N ASP A 96 -10.29 9.59 13.68
CA ASP A 96 -11.54 8.86 13.78
C ASP A 96 -11.36 7.51 14.49
N TYR A 97 -10.12 7.11 14.77
CA TYR A 97 -9.76 5.82 15.36
C TYR A 97 -10.49 5.53 16.67
N GLU A 98 -10.50 6.48 17.61
CA GLU A 98 -11.14 6.29 18.92
C GLU A 98 -12.66 6.13 18.80
N ALA A 99 -13.29 6.94 17.94
CA ALA A 99 -14.73 6.86 17.70
C ALA A 99 -15.11 5.53 17.02
N ALA A 100 -14.38 5.14 15.98
CA ALA A 100 -14.56 3.88 15.26
C ALA A 100 -14.37 2.67 16.19
N SER A 101 -13.34 2.70 17.04
CA SER A 101 -13.04 1.62 17.99
C SER A 101 -14.15 1.48 19.04
N ALA A 102 -14.68 2.59 19.54
CA ALA A 102 -15.80 2.59 20.48
C ALA A 102 -17.06 2.00 19.84
N LEU A 103 -17.39 2.43 18.62
CA LEU A 103 -18.56 1.97 17.86
C LEU A 103 -18.54 0.44 17.66
N ILE A 104 -17.40 -0.10 17.22
CA ILE A 104 -17.27 -1.55 17.00
C ILE A 104 -17.41 -2.33 18.30
N ARG A 105 -16.85 -1.82 19.40
CA ARG A 105 -16.95 -2.47 20.70
C ARG A 105 -18.39 -2.53 21.21
N GLU A 106 -19.19 -1.50 20.93
CA GLU A 106 -20.61 -1.46 21.26
C GLU A 106 -21.42 -2.42 20.37
N GLY A 107 -21.22 -2.37 19.05
CA GLY A 107 -21.92 -3.24 18.10
C GLY A 107 -21.61 -4.73 18.23
N LYS A 108 -20.49 -5.11 18.86
CA LYS A 108 -20.14 -6.51 19.15
C LYS A 108 -20.81 -7.08 20.42
N GLN A 109 -21.55 -6.26 21.19
CA GLN A 109 -22.23 -6.70 22.41
C GLN A 109 -23.69 -7.13 22.19
N GLU A 110 -24.24 -6.90 21.00
CA GLU A 110 -25.57 -7.41 20.57
C GLU A 110 -25.47 -8.78 19.90
#